data_AF-A0A4Z0A8N5-F1
#
_entry.id   AF-A0A4Z0A8N5-F1
#
_cell.length_a   1.000
_cell.length_b   1.000
_cell.length_c   1.000
_cell.angle_alpha   90.00
_cell.angle_beta   90.00
_cell.angle_gamma   90.00
#
_symmetry.space_group_name_H-M   'P 1'
#
loop_
_entity.id
_entity.type
_entity.pdbx_description
1 polymer ?
#
loop_
_entity_poly.entity_id
_entity_poly.type
_entity_poly.pdbx_seq_one_letter_code
_entity_poly.pdbx_strand_id
1 'polypeptide(L)'
;MVGEDNGLALTALITSAAHDEKPERNLREIYQTIITDGREADLDALDVLLRLLPCQLDGAEDLLSLVGERGSAKEILIAGQEAAERMEAALGQEEEPEAGQLPFSSQLSRLMSLYTSAAKIGV
;
A
#
# COMPACT_ATOMS: atom_id res chain seq x y z
N MET A 1 12.21 -17.14 12.44
CA MET A 1 13.17 -16.12 11.98
C MET A 1 13.25 -15.99 10.46
N VAL A 2 12.70 -16.91 9.63
CA VAL A 2 12.77 -16.78 8.15
C VAL A 2 11.68 -15.84 7.56
N GLY A 3 10.56 -15.62 8.26
CA GLY A 3 9.45 -14.79 7.76
C GLY A 3 9.66 -13.27 7.88
N GLU A 4 10.32 -12.79 8.94
CA GLU A 4 10.56 -11.35 9.14
C GLU A 4 11.55 -10.78 8.10
N ASP A 5 12.60 -11.52 7.77
CA ASP A 5 13.58 -11.12 6.73
C ASP A 5 12.92 -11.04 5.34
N ASN A 6 11.97 -11.92 5.07
CA ASN A 6 11.23 -11.97 3.81
C ASN A 6 10.26 -10.79 3.64
N GLY A 7 9.57 -10.41 4.72
CA GLY A 7 8.67 -9.26 4.72
C GLY A 7 9.42 -7.94 4.56
N LEU A 8 10.53 -7.77 5.28
CA LEU A 8 11.39 -6.58 5.13
C LEU A 8 11.92 -6.42 3.69
N ALA A 9 12.38 -7.52 3.08
CA ALA A 9 12.85 -7.50 1.70
C ALA A 9 11.72 -7.14 0.71
N LEU A 10 10.50 -7.61 0.95
CA LEU A 10 9.35 -7.30 0.11
C LEU A 10 8.93 -5.82 0.25
N THR A 11 8.90 -5.30 1.47
CA THR A 11 8.65 -3.87 1.75
C THR A 11 9.70 -3.00 1.08
N ALA A 12 10.98 -3.40 1.10
CA ALA A 12 12.04 -2.67 0.42
C ALA A 12 11.84 -2.64 -1.11
N LEU A 13 11.46 -3.76 -1.72
CA LEU A 13 11.15 -3.82 -3.15
C LEU A 13 9.96 -2.93 -3.53
N ILE A 14 8.88 -2.97 -2.74
CA ILE A 14 7.70 -2.12 -2.97
C ILE A 14 8.06 -0.64 -2.81
N THR A 15 8.89 -0.32 -1.80
CA THR A 15 9.38 1.05 -1.58
C THR A 15 10.18 1.56 -2.77
N SER A 16 11.14 0.77 -3.25
CA SER A 16 11.94 1.11 -4.43
C SER A 16 11.04 1.28 -5.65
N ALA A 17 10.12 0.35 -5.91
CA ALA A 17 9.20 0.41 -7.03
C ALA A 17 8.24 1.62 -6.99
N ALA A 18 7.90 2.13 -5.81
CA ALA A 18 7.01 3.26 -5.64
C ALA A 18 7.69 4.63 -5.76
N HIS A 19 9.01 4.72 -5.49
CA HIS A 19 9.71 5.99 -5.34
C HIS A 19 10.95 6.17 -6.23
N ASP A 20 11.61 5.10 -6.67
CA ASP A 20 12.83 5.22 -7.46
C ASP A 20 12.50 5.51 -8.94
N GLU A 21 13.32 6.32 -9.60
CA GLU A 21 13.15 6.60 -11.04
C GLU A 21 13.39 5.36 -11.92
N LYS A 22 14.17 4.40 -11.44
CA LYS A 22 14.57 3.17 -12.14
C LYS A 22 14.61 1.98 -11.17
N PRO A 23 13.46 1.52 -10.67
CA PRO A 23 13.43 0.38 -9.77
C PRO A 23 13.85 -0.89 -10.51
N GLU A 24 14.44 -1.85 -9.79
CA GLU A 24 14.83 -3.15 -10.36
C GLU A 24 13.61 -3.96 -10.85
N ARG A 25 12.46 -3.75 -10.19
CA ARG A 25 11.16 -4.33 -10.54
C ARG A 25 10.07 -3.29 -10.36
N ASN A 26 9.07 -3.29 -11.23
CA ASN A 26 7.88 -2.45 -11.04
C ASN A 26 6.84 -3.13 -10.12
N LEU A 27 5.85 -2.37 -9.66
CA LEU A 27 4.82 -2.87 -8.74
C LEU A 27 4.00 -4.03 -9.32
N ARG A 28 3.73 -4.04 -10.63
CA ARG A 28 3.03 -5.15 -11.30
C ARG A 28 3.84 -6.44 -11.29
N GLU A 29 5.14 -6.38 -11.56
CA GLU A 29 6.04 -7.54 -11.48
C GLU A 29 6.14 -8.08 -10.05
N ILE A 30 6.19 -7.17 -9.06
CA ILE A 30 6.18 -7.53 -7.64
C ILE A 30 4.87 -8.24 -7.28
N TYR A 31 3.72 -7.68 -7.64
CA TYR A 31 2.40 -8.31 -7.42
C TYR A 31 2.34 -9.72 -8.01
N GLN A 32 2.74 -9.88 -9.27
CA GLN A 32 2.75 -11.19 -9.94
C GLN A 32 3.65 -12.19 -9.22
N THR A 33 4.81 -11.74 -8.73
CA THR A 33 5.73 -12.59 -7.96
C THR A 33 5.08 -13.04 -6.65
N ILE A 34 4.45 -12.13 -5.91
CA ILE A 34 3.80 -12.46 -4.62
C ILE A 34 2.72 -13.53 -4.81
N ILE A 35 1.85 -13.36 -5.80
CA ILE A 35 0.76 -14.32 -6.08
C ILE A 35 1.31 -15.66 -6.59
N THR A 36 2.33 -15.64 -7.44
CA THR A 36 2.92 -16.87 -8.00
C THR A 36 3.61 -17.69 -6.92
N ASP A 37 4.30 -17.03 -5.98
CA ASP A 37 5.08 -17.67 -4.94
C ASP A 37 4.29 -17.94 -3.64
N GLY A 38 3.03 -17.48 -3.56
CA GLY A 38 2.19 -17.62 -2.37
C GLY A 38 2.73 -16.87 -1.15
N ARG A 39 3.24 -15.65 -1.36
CA ARG A 39 3.94 -14.84 -0.36
C ARG A 39 3.08 -13.72 0.23
N GLU A 40 1.76 -13.82 0.13
CA GLU A 40 0.83 -12.79 0.61
C GLU A 40 0.98 -12.52 2.11
N ALA A 41 1.33 -13.55 2.89
CA ALA A 41 1.54 -13.44 4.33
C ALA A 41 2.82 -12.69 4.72
N ASP A 42 3.75 -12.46 3.77
CA ASP A 42 4.96 -11.67 3.99
C ASP A 42 4.70 -10.17 3.84
N LEU A 43 3.52 -9.75 3.38
CA LEU A 43 3.20 -8.32 3.20
C LEU A 43 2.95 -7.66 4.55
N ASP A 44 3.80 -6.68 4.88
CA ASP A 44 3.56 -5.76 5.98
C ASP A 44 2.55 -4.70 5.55
N ALA A 45 1.31 -4.85 6.02
CA ALA A 45 0.24 -3.93 5.68
C ALA A 45 0.53 -2.50 6.14
N LEU A 46 1.25 -2.32 7.26
CA LEU A 46 1.48 -1.00 7.84
C LEU A 46 2.37 -0.15 6.91
N ASP A 47 3.50 -0.72 6.50
CA ASP A 47 4.46 -0.03 5.66
C ASP A 47 4.03 0.07 4.20
N VAL A 48 3.33 -0.95 3.70
CA VAL A 48 2.93 -1.02 2.28
C VAL A 48 1.76 -0.08 1.97
N LEU A 49 0.74 -0.02 2.85
CA LEU A 49 -0.45 0.80 2.60
C LEU A 49 -0.11 2.28 2.47
N LEU A 50 0.70 2.79 3.39
CA LEU A 50 1.05 4.22 3.42
C LEU A 50 1.81 4.68 2.17
N ARG A 51 2.54 3.76 1.52
CA ARG A 51 3.28 4.03 0.28
C ARG A 51 2.39 3.92 -0.95
N LEU A 52 1.51 2.92 -0.97
CA LEU A 52 0.70 2.63 -2.14
C LEU A 52 -0.58 3.48 -2.24
N LEU A 53 -1.12 3.97 -1.12
CA LEU A 53 -2.31 4.83 -1.11
C LEU A 53 -2.17 6.05 -2.04
N PRO A 54 -1.08 6.85 -1.97
CA PRO A 54 -0.86 7.94 -2.92
C PRO A 54 -0.37 7.45 -4.29
N CYS A 55 0.21 6.26 -4.41
CA CYS A 55 0.91 5.84 -5.62
C CYS A 55 0.00 5.65 -6.85
N GLN A 56 0.28 6.35 -7.95
CA GLN A 56 -0.44 6.20 -9.22
C GLN A 56 0.11 5.07 -10.12
N LEU A 57 1.22 4.44 -9.73
CA LEU A 57 1.90 3.49 -10.59
C LEU A 57 1.09 2.20 -10.79
N ASP A 58 1.31 1.62 -11.96
CA ASP A 58 0.66 0.41 -12.41
C ASP A 58 0.97 -0.79 -11.49
N GLY A 59 -0.08 -1.44 -10.96
CA GLY A 59 0.03 -2.51 -9.95
C GLY A 59 -0.15 -2.06 -8.50
N ALA A 60 -0.22 -0.75 -8.21
CA ALA A 60 -0.48 -0.26 -6.85
C ALA A 60 -1.85 -0.69 -6.31
N GLU A 61 -2.90 -0.64 -7.15
CA GLU A 61 -4.26 -1.04 -6.74
C GLU A 61 -4.39 -2.54 -6.49
N ASP A 62 -3.69 -3.36 -7.30
CA ASP A 62 -3.67 -4.81 -7.12
C ASP A 62 -2.99 -5.18 -5.79
N LEU A 63 -1.87 -4.53 -5.46
CA LEU A 63 -1.18 -4.69 -4.19
C LEU A 63 -2.00 -4.17 -3.00
N LEU A 64 -2.65 -3.00 -3.13
CA LEU A 64 -3.56 -2.49 -2.09
C LEU A 64 -4.71 -3.45 -1.83
N SER A 65 -5.29 -4.02 -2.89
CA SER A 65 -6.37 -5.01 -2.77
C SER A 65 -5.88 -6.28 -2.07
N LEU A 66 -4.68 -6.75 -2.43
CA LEU A 66 -4.06 -7.92 -1.81
C LEU A 66 -3.82 -7.72 -0.31
N VAL A 67 -3.28 -6.56 0.07
CA VAL A 67 -3.08 -6.19 1.48
C VAL A 67 -4.42 -6.09 2.21
N GLY A 68 -5.44 -5.49 1.59
CA GLY A 68 -6.78 -5.42 2.17
C GLY A 68 -7.44 -6.79 2.38
N GLU A 69 -7.16 -7.75 1.51
CA GLU A 69 -7.73 -9.12 1.55
C GLU A 69 -6.99 -10.08 2.47
N ARG A 70 -5.68 -9.90 2.65
CA ARG A 70 -4.80 -10.86 3.33
C ARG A 70 -4.10 -10.29 4.56
N GLY A 71 -4.02 -8.98 4.67
CA GLY A 71 -3.34 -8.29 5.76
C GLY A 71 -4.11 -8.37 7.08
N SER A 72 -3.40 -8.07 8.17
CA SER A 72 -4.01 -7.98 9.50
C SER A 72 -4.98 -6.80 9.56
N ALA A 73 -6.23 -7.06 9.97
CA ALA A 73 -7.22 -6.01 10.17
C ALA A 73 -6.73 -4.91 11.12
N LYS A 74 -5.93 -5.27 12.14
CA LYS A 74 -5.31 -4.32 13.06
C LYS A 74 -4.33 -3.39 12.35
N GLU A 75 -3.45 -3.94 11.51
CA GLU A 75 -2.44 -3.16 10.79
C GLU A 75 -3.09 -2.26 9.74
N ILE A 76 -4.10 -2.78 9.03
CA ILE A 76 -4.91 -2.00 8.08
C ILE A 76 -5.58 -0.81 8.78
N LEU A 77 -6.15 -1.01 9.97
CA LEU A 77 -6.75 0.09 10.75
C LEU A 77 -5.72 1.13 11.18
N ILE A 78 -4.54 0.70 11.65
CA ILE A 78 -3.48 1.61 12.10
C ILE A 78 -2.93 2.43 10.91
N ALA A 79 -2.55 1.76 9.81
CA ALA A 79 -2.06 2.46 8.62
C ALA A 79 -3.14 3.34 7.98
N GLY A 80 -4.39 2.91 8.00
CA GLY A 80 -5.49 3.72 7.50
C GLY A 80 -5.72 4.99 8.31
N GLN A 81 -5.58 4.92 9.64
CA GLN A 81 -5.64 6.08 10.52
C GLN A 81 -4.45 7.03 10.26
N GLU A 82 -3.23 6.50 10.17
CA GLU A 82 -2.05 7.29 9.86
C GLU A 82 -2.15 7.96 8.48
N ALA A 83 -2.68 7.26 7.47
CA ALA A 83 -2.95 7.84 6.17
C ALA A 83 -3.96 9.01 6.24
N ALA A 84 -5.01 8.86 7.04
CA ALA A 84 -6.00 9.91 7.26
C ALA A 84 -5.38 11.15 7.92
N GLU A 85 -4.52 10.96 8.92
CA GLU A 85 -3.80 12.06 9.59
C GLU A 85 -2.85 12.79 8.63
N ARG A 86 -2.12 12.06 7.77
CA ARG A 86 -1.27 12.66 6.74
C ARG A 86 -2.08 13.45 5.72
N MET A 87 -3.20 12.88 5.29
CA MET A 87 -4.15 13.53 4.39
C MET A 87 -4.73 14.81 5.00
N GLU A 88 -5.11 14.79 6.28
CA GLU A 88 -5.59 15.97 7.01
C GLU A 88 -4.51 17.06 7.13
N ALA A 89 -3.27 16.68 7.45
CA ALA A 89 -2.15 17.61 7.51
C ALA A 89 -1.90 18.31 6.15
N ALA A 90 -2.07 17.58 5.05
CA ALA A 90 -1.92 18.12 3.70
C ALA A 90 -3.06 19.07 3.29
N LEU A 91 -4.29 18.93 3.81
CA LEU A 91 -5.43 19.81 3.47
C LEU A 91 -5.21 21.28 3.85
N GLY A 92 -4.29 21.57 4.78
CA GLY A 92 -3.93 22.92 5.18
C GLY A 92 -2.77 23.52 4.38
N GLN A 93 -2.17 22.75 3.47
CA GLN A 93 -1.02 23.15 2.67
C GLN A 93 -1.48 23.22 1.21
N GLU A 94 -1.23 24.35 0.53
CA GLU A 94 -1.44 24.47 -0.93
C GLU A 94 -0.35 23.70 -1.70
N GLU A 95 -0.06 22.48 -1.28
CA GLU A 95 0.92 21.62 -1.94
C GLU A 95 0.22 20.80 -3.02
N GLU A 96 0.66 21.01 -4.27
CA GLU A 96 0.27 20.14 -5.36
C GLU A 96 0.82 18.72 -5.11
N PRO A 97 0.06 17.66 -5.45
CA PRO A 97 0.54 16.30 -5.28
C PRO A 97 1.85 16.10 -6.05
N GLU A 98 2.82 15.43 -5.43
CA GLU A 98 4.08 15.12 -6.09
C GLU A 98 3.85 14.31 -7.38
N ALA A 99 4.81 14.39 -8.32
CA ALA A 99 4.74 13.63 -9.56
C ALA A 99 4.58 12.12 -9.27
N GLY A 100 3.49 11.53 -9.77
CA GLY A 100 3.16 10.12 -9.52
C GLY A 100 2.28 9.87 -8.29
N GLN A 101 1.85 10.92 -7.56
CA GLN A 101 0.90 10.80 -6.45
C GLN A 101 -0.52 11.21 -6.83
N LEU A 102 -1.51 10.49 -6.33
CA LEU A 102 -2.92 10.73 -6.57
C LEU A 102 -3.37 12.04 -5.89
N PRO A 103 -4.37 12.73 -6.47
CA PRO A 103 -5.10 13.77 -5.76
C PRO A 103 -5.70 13.24 -4.45
N PHE A 104 -5.84 14.11 -3.45
CA PHE A 104 -6.43 13.81 -2.14
C PHE A 104 -7.74 13.03 -2.23
N SER A 105 -8.67 13.45 -3.11
CA SER A 105 -9.98 12.81 -3.26
C SER A 105 -9.87 11.36 -3.70
N SER A 106 -8.90 11.04 -4.55
CA SER A 106 -8.62 9.67 -5.00
C SER A 106 -7.97 8.84 -3.90
N GLN A 107 -7.05 9.42 -3.11
CA GLN A 107 -6.46 8.74 -1.95
C GLN A 107 -7.53 8.38 -0.90
N LEU A 108 -8.44 9.31 -0.61
CA LEU A 108 -9.57 9.07 0.29
C LEU A 108 -10.50 7.97 -0.24
N SER A 109 -10.78 7.96 -1.55
CA SER A 109 -11.58 6.91 -2.18
C SER A 109 -10.94 5.52 -2.05
N ARG A 110 -9.61 5.43 -2.20
CA ARG A 110 -8.86 4.18 -1.99
C ARG A 110 -8.91 3.72 -0.55
N LEU A 111 -8.70 4.64 0.41
CA LEU A 111 -8.77 4.31 1.83
C LEU A 111 -10.15 3.79 2.24
N MET A 112 -11.23 4.43 1.76
CA MET A 112 -12.60 3.97 1.99
C MET A 112 -12.84 2.58 1.39
N SER A 113 -12.34 2.34 0.17
CA SER A 113 -12.45 1.03 -0.49
C SER A 113 -11.74 -0.06 0.31
N LEU A 114 -10.53 0.23 0.82
CA LEU A 114 -9.76 -0.67 1.66
C LEU A 114 -10.53 -1.08 2.92
N TYR A 115 -11.15 -0.12 3.63
CA TYR A 115 -11.96 -0.43 4.81
C TYR A 115 -13.17 -1.30 4.48
N THR A 116 -13.84 -1.07 3.34
CA THR A 116 -14.96 -1.92 2.94
C THR A 116 -14.53 -3.34 2.56
N SER A 117 -13.32 -3.53 2.03
CA SER A 117 -12.77 -4.84 1.73
C SER A 117 -12.35 -5.59 2.99
N ALA A 118 -11.66 -4.93 3.91
CA ALA A 118 -11.26 -5.52 5.19
C ALA A 118 -12.47 -5.91 6.06
N ALA A 119 -13.54 -5.10 6.04
CA ALA A 119 -14.77 -5.38 6.79
C ALA A 119 -15.50 -6.66 6.35
N LYS A 120 -15.33 -7.09 5.09
CA LYS A 120 -15.93 -8.34 4.58
C LYS A 120 -15.26 -9.60 5.13
N ILE A 121 -14.08 -9.50 5.74
CA ILE A 121 -13.32 -10.64 6.27
C ILE A 121 -13.72 -10.94 7.73
N GLY A 122 -14.43 -10.02 8.39
CA GLY A 122 -14.83 -10.12 9.80
C GLY A 122 -16.26 -10.58 10.07
N VAL A 123 -17.00 -11.10 9.07
CA VAL A 123 -18.38 -11.61 9.22
C VAL A 123 -18.47 -13.07 8.84
#